data_AF-A0A2W5EGE8-F1
#
_entry.id   AF-A0A2W5EGE8-F1
#
_cell.length_a   1.000
_cell.length_b   1.000
_cell.length_c   1.000
_cell.angle_alpha   90.00
_cell.angle_beta   90.00
_cell.angle_gamma   90.00
#
_symmetry.space_group_name_H-M   'P 1'
#
loop_
_entity.id
_entity.type
_entity.pdbx_description
1 polymer ?
#
loop_
_entity_poly.entity_id
_entity_poly.type
_entity_poly.pdbx_seq_one_letter_code
_entity_poly.pdbx_strand_id
1 'polypeptide(L)'
;MNIAAGQNVEQKDIQTIFTIEDYSELERLGVAKKDIDNLKEIVVQSGKDKATLKDKSMKWLGSVLASVAGRGLYENIPVITEFIHRLL
;
A
#
# COMPACT_ATOMS: atom_id res chain seq x y z
N MET A 1 16.55 19.71 -38.12
CA MET A 1 15.30 20.10 -37.42
C MET A 1 14.51 18.81 -37.23
N ASN A 2 14.70 18.10 -36.11
CA ASN A 2 14.09 18.30 -34.80
C ASN A 2 12.57 18.09 -34.82
N ILE A 3 12.11 16.87 -34.50
CA ILE A 3 10.91 16.67 -33.68
C ILE A 3 11.13 15.39 -32.86
N ALA A 4 11.78 15.53 -31.70
CA ALA A 4 11.54 14.62 -30.59
C ALA A 4 10.09 14.82 -30.15
N ALA A 5 9.17 14.03 -30.71
CA ALA A 5 7.81 13.93 -30.21
C ALA A 5 7.84 13.10 -28.93
N GLY A 6 8.41 13.68 -27.87
CA GLY A 6 8.10 13.26 -26.51
C GLY A 6 6.61 13.53 -26.33
N GLN A 7 5.80 12.49 -26.51
CA GLN A 7 4.47 12.48 -25.95
C GLN A 7 4.68 12.58 -24.44
N ASN A 8 4.59 13.80 -23.93
CA ASN A 8 4.37 14.07 -22.52
C ASN A 8 2.97 13.55 -22.25
N VAL A 9 2.85 12.22 -22.12
CA VAL A 9 1.74 11.62 -21.42
C VAL A 9 1.86 12.23 -20.04
N GLU A 10 1.06 13.26 -19.76
CA GLU A 10 0.76 13.66 -18.40
C GLU A 10 0.26 12.39 -17.73
N GLN A 11 1.20 11.72 -17.08
CA GLN A 11 0.98 10.55 -16.29
C GLN A 11 0.13 11.09 -15.15
N LYS A 12 -1.20 11.07 -15.34
CA LYS A 12 -2.16 11.39 -14.29
C LYS A 12 -1.73 10.53 -13.13
N ASP A 13 -1.17 11.20 -12.14
CA ASP A 13 -0.56 10.62 -10.99
C ASP A 13 -1.72 9.96 -10.23
N ILE A 14 -1.99 8.68 -10.55
CA ILE A 14 -2.89 7.84 -9.77
C ILE A 14 -2.13 7.57 -8.47
N GLN A 15 -1.99 8.60 -7.63
CA GLN A 15 -1.77 8.41 -6.21
C GLN A 15 -3.11 7.90 -5.70
N THR A 16 -3.23 6.59 -5.51
CA THR A 16 -4.35 6.00 -4.80
C THR A 16 -4.34 6.61 -3.40
N ILE A 17 -5.17 7.63 -3.17
CA ILE A 17 -5.30 8.29 -1.87
C ILE A 17 -6.11 7.34 -1.00
N PHE A 18 -5.44 6.68 -0.04
CA PHE A 18 -6.15 5.95 0.99
C PHE A 18 -7.03 6.88 1.80
N THR A 19 -8.25 6.44 2.02
CA THR A 19 -9.21 7.11 2.86
C THR A 19 -9.07 6.66 4.31
N ILE A 20 -9.71 7.38 5.23
CA ILE A 20 -9.82 6.95 6.62
C ILE A 20 -10.54 5.58 6.70
N GLU A 21 -11.49 5.32 5.79
CA GLU A 21 -12.27 4.08 5.74
C GLU A 21 -11.40 2.86 5.41
N ASP A 22 -10.41 3.03 4.53
CA ASP A 22 -9.43 2.00 4.16
C ASP A 22 -8.59 1.55 5.37
N TYR A 23 -8.13 2.50 6.18
CA TYR A 23 -7.34 2.18 7.38
C TYR A 23 -8.19 1.56 8.50
N SER A 24 -9.46 1.97 8.62
CA SER A 24 -10.39 1.32 9.55
C SER A 24 -10.72 -0.12 9.14
N GLU A 25 -10.68 -0.44 7.85
CA GLU A 25 -10.83 -1.82 7.38
C GLU A 25 -9.66 -2.71 7.82
N LEU A 26 -8.42 -2.23 7.67
CA LEU A 26 -7.24 -2.95 8.16
C LEU A 26 -7.29 -3.24 9.67
N GLU A 27 -7.79 -2.29 10.47
CA GLU A 27 -7.97 -2.48 11.91
C GLU A 27 -8.99 -3.59 12.19
N ARG A 28 -10.13 -3.62 11.47
CA ARG A 28 -11.14 -4.68 11.57
C ARG A 28 -10.59 -6.06 11.16
N LEU A 29 -9.64 -6.09 10.22
CA LEU A 29 -8.97 -7.31 9.77
C LEU A 29 -7.88 -7.81 10.74
N GLY A 30 -7.67 -7.11 11.86
CA GLY A 30 -6.73 -7.51 12.91
C GLY A 30 -5.29 -7.06 12.66
N VAL A 31 -5.09 -6.05 11.80
CA VAL A 31 -3.81 -5.35 11.67
C VAL A 31 -3.64 -4.43 12.87
N ALA A 32 -2.46 -4.46 13.51
CA ALA A 32 -2.24 -3.63 14.68
C ALA A 32 -2.11 -2.16 14.29
N LYS A 33 -2.57 -1.25 15.16
CA LYS A 33 -2.51 0.20 14.93
C LYS A 33 -1.10 0.70 14.56
N LYS A 34 -0.05 0.16 15.20
CA LYS A 34 1.34 0.49 14.87
C LYS A 34 1.71 0.19 13.41
N ASP A 35 1.15 -0.89 12.86
CA ASP A 35 1.44 -1.33 11.49
C ASP A 35 0.64 -0.46 10.52
N ILE A 36 -0.61 -0.12 10.87
CA ILE A 36 -1.42 0.85 10.12
C ILE A 36 -0.72 2.22 10.03
N ASP A 37 -0.17 2.70 11.15
CA ASP A 37 0.56 3.98 11.17
C ASP A 37 1.86 3.91 10.36
N ASN A 38 2.56 2.78 10.40
CA ASN A 38 3.72 2.54 9.53
C ASN A 38 3.33 2.58 8.03
N LEU A 39 2.19 1.99 7.66
CA LEU A 39 1.70 2.04 6.28
C LEU A 39 1.37 3.47 5.84
N LYS A 40 0.76 4.28 6.72
CA LYS A 40 0.52 5.70 6.43
C LYS A 40 1.84 6.44 6.16
N GLU A 41 2.87 6.19 6.98
CA GLU A 41 4.19 6.78 6.77
C GLU A 41 4.81 6.35 5.44
N ILE A 42 4.71 5.07 5.06
CA ILE A 42 5.18 4.56 3.76
C ILE A 42 4.50 5.31 2.61
N VAL A 43 3.18 5.46 2.66
CA VAL A 43 2.40 6.13 1.61
C VAL A 43 2.77 7.61 1.52
N VAL A 44 2.88 8.31 2.65
CA VAL A 44 3.25 9.74 2.67
C VAL A 44 4.68 9.96 2.19
N GLN A 45 5.64 9.13 2.60
CA GLN A 45 7.05 9.31 2.27
C GLN A 45 7.41 8.82 0.87
N SER A 46 6.69 7.83 0.35
CA SER A 46 7.07 7.12 -0.88
C SER A 46 6.00 7.19 -1.97
N GLY A 47 4.88 7.89 -1.75
CA GLY A 47 3.79 8.02 -2.72
C GLY A 47 4.18 8.60 -4.08
N LYS A 48 5.29 9.37 -4.16
CA LYS A 48 5.84 9.91 -5.42
C LYS A 48 6.79 8.96 -6.16
N ASP A 49 7.27 7.91 -5.48
CA ASP A 49 8.18 6.90 -6.03
C ASP A 49 7.52 5.53 -5.94
N LYS A 50 6.92 5.11 -7.07
CA LYS A 50 6.18 3.84 -7.17
C LYS A 50 7.06 2.62 -6.87
N ALA A 51 8.35 2.65 -7.21
CA ALA A 51 9.23 1.52 -6.95
C ALA A 51 9.49 1.38 -5.45
N THR A 52 9.77 2.50 -4.78
CA THR A 52 9.97 2.52 -3.32
C THR A 52 8.67 2.23 -2.56
N LEU A 53 7.54 2.75 -3.03
CA LEU A 53 6.22 2.45 -2.46
C LEU A 53 5.93 0.94 -2.53
N LYS A 54 6.18 0.31 -3.68
CA LYS A 54 6.04 -1.13 -3.88
C LYS A 54 6.92 -1.94 -2.95
N ASP A 55 8.23 -1.66 -2.91
CA ASP A 55 9.16 -2.40 -2.07
C ASP A 55 8.79 -2.30 -0.59
N LYS A 56 8.51 -1.09 -0.10
CA LYS A 56 8.14 -0.87 1.31
C LYS A 56 6.78 -1.49 1.66
N SER A 57 5.78 -1.37 0.78
CA SER A 57 4.45 -1.93 1.03
C SER A 57 4.45 -3.46 1.02
N MET A 58 5.25 -4.09 0.16
CA MET A 58 5.40 -5.56 0.15
C MET A 58 6.15 -6.06 1.41
N LYS A 59 7.17 -5.33 1.87
CA LYS A 59 7.86 -5.63 3.15
C LYS A 59 6.91 -5.50 4.33
N TRP A 60 6.12 -4.43 4.36
CA TRP A 60 5.06 -4.22 5.34
C TRP A 60 4.06 -5.38 5.34
N LEU A 61 3.57 -5.79 4.17
CA LEU A 61 2.64 -6.89 4.00
C LEU A 61 3.19 -8.18 4.62
N GLY A 62 4.44 -8.56 4.31
CA GLY A 62 5.07 -9.76 4.88
C GLY A 62 5.07 -9.77 6.41
N SER A 63 5.40 -8.63 7.04
CA SER A 63 5.39 -8.49 8.51
C SER A 63 3.98 -8.61 9.09
N VAL A 64 3.01 -7.97 8.46
CA VAL A 64 1.61 -8.00 8.91
C VAL A 64 1.01 -9.39 8.76
N LEU A 65 1.22 -10.06 7.63
CA LEU A 65 0.73 -11.42 7.41
C LEU A 65 1.29 -12.39 8.46
N ALA A 66 2.58 -12.29 8.81
CA ALA A 66 3.15 -13.09 9.88
C ALA A 66 2.50 -12.82 11.24
N SER A 67 2.22 -11.55 11.57
CA SER A 67 1.54 -11.18 12.82
C SER A 67 0.07 -11.61 12.86
N VAL A 68 -0.65 -11.51 11.74
CA VAL A 68 -2.06 -11.91 11.59
C VAL A 68 -2.18 -13.43 11.67
N ALA A 69 -1.30 -14.17 10.98
CA ALA A 69 -1.18 -15.62 11.09
C ALA A 69 -0.83 -16.07 12.52
N GLY A 70 0.09 -15.39 13.19
CA GLY A 70 0.45 -15.68 14.59
C GLY A 70 -0.70 -15.47 15.58
N ARG A 71 -1.72 -14.68 15.20
CA ARG A 71 -2.97 -14.48 15.95
C ARG A 71 -4.09 -15.45 15.54
N GLY A 72 -3.85 -16.33 14.56
CA GLY A 72 -4.83 -17.28 14.06
C GLY A 72 -5.88 -16.71 13.10
N LEU A 73 -5.69 -15.48 12.61
CA LEU A 73 -6.64 -14.76 11.74
C LEU A 73 -6.37 -15.04 10.25
N TYR A 74 -6.25 -16.32 9.88
CA TYR A 74 -5.84 -16.73 8.53
C TYR A 74 -6.84 -16.31 7.44
N GLU A 75 -8.12 -16.24 7.79
CA GLU A 75 -9.22 -15.80 6.93
C GLU A 75 -9.06 -14.35 6.44
N ASN A 76 -8.32 -13.51 7.17
CA ASN A 76 -8.13 -12.10 6.83
C ASN A 76 -6.92 -11.88 5.90
N ILE A 77 -6.02 -12.86 5.78
CA ILE A 77 -4.78 -12.74 4.97
C ILE A 77 -5.05 -12.39 3.50
N PRO A 78 -6.01 -13.02 2.79
CA PRO A 78 -6.31 -12.68 1.41
C PRO A 78 -6.77 -11.22 1.25
N VAL A 79 -7.64 -10.74 2.15
CA VAL A 79 -8.20 -9.38 2.09
C VAL A 79 -7.12 -8.32 2.32
N ILE A 80 -6.20 -8.56 3.27
CA ILE A 80 -5.05 -7.69 3.53
C ILE A 80 -4.09 -7.68 2.33
N THR A 81 -3.91 -8.82 1.67
CA THR A 81 -3.05 -8.92 0.47
C THR A 81 -3.65 -8.13 -0.69
N GLU A 82 -4.95 -8.28 -0.93
CA GLU A 82 -5.67 -7.51 -1.96
C GLU A 82 -5.62 -6.01 -1.69
N PHE A 83 -5.75 -5.60 -0.42
CA PHE A 83 -5.61 -4.19 -0.02
C PHE A 83 -4.29 -3.60 -0.51
N ILE A 84 -3.17 -4.30 -0.30
CA ILE A 84 -1.86 -3.84 -0.77
C ILE A 84 -1.73 -3.91 -2.29
N HIS A 85 -2.33 -4.88 -2.96
CA HIS A 85 -2.35 -4.88 -4.43
C HIS A 85 -3.11 -3.69 -5.02
N ARG A 86 -4.15 -3.16 -4.34
CA ARG A 86 -4.84 -1.94 -4.78
C ARG A 86 -4.00 -0.67 -4.61
N LEU A 87 -2.94 -0.71 -3.79
CA LEU A 87 -2.02 0.40 -3.58
C LEU A 87 -0.99 0.57 -4.71
N LEU A 88 -0.63 -0.53 -5.38
CA LEU A 88 0.53 -0.62 -6.29
C LEU A 88 0.12 -0.48 -7.76
#